data_AF-A0A0R3PW98-F1
#
_entry.id   AF-A0A0R3PW98-F1
#
_cell.length_a   1.000
_cell.length_b   1.000
_cell.length_c   1.000
_cell.angle_alpha   90.00
_cell.angle_beta   90.00
_cell.angle_gamma   90.00
#
_symmetry.space_group_name_H-M   'P 1'
#
loop_
_entity.id
_entity.type
_entity.pdbx_description
1 polymer ?
#
loop_
_entity_poly.entity_id
_entity_poly.type
_entity_poly.pdbx_seq_one_letter_code
_entity_poly.pdbx_strand_id
1 'polypeptide(L)'
;MEAEFIRVTARVRPAATKEERIVNEQIFEDLASRIIDGCVDGYNGTVFAYGQTGSGKTHTMFGPPNVENSLLDCQQRGLMPRACEALFKKLCTRVAENFTYEVFCRFVELYNEEFYDLLGSPQQKLSIRRCSVTWCIRTQSPILEIGCDARRTAETAMNRESSRSHSIFIVDVKTEELVNTIVNKKCATLNLVDLAGSERQTQSKVFGDRFKEAISINLSLTVLGRVIRTLSDMSRRDEHIPYRDSKLTHILRDSLGGNSRTAVIVNVHPEKGYYSDTLSTLQFAAACRKIENRVRANEDLAGGTIMAYKAEIAHLREELRSIEEKTRSGVLISFVYSNYELTLYNRTSRTEVESVSD
;
A
#
# COMPACT_ATOMS: atom_id res chain seq x y z
N MET A 1 4.54 8.61 12.47
CA MET A 1 4.36 8.99 11.06
C MET A 1 5.74 9.07 10.46
N GLU A 2 5.98 8.30 9.41
CA GLU A 2 7.26 8.21 8.74
C GLU A 2 7.21 9.02 7.44
N ALA A 3 8.26 9.79 7.16
CA ALA A 3 8.45 10.46 5.89
C ALA A 3 9.01 9.47 4.86
N GLU A 4 8.27 9.19 3.80
CA GLU A 4 8.70 8.26 2.74
C GLU A 4 8.57 8.92 1.37
N PHE A 5 9.68 9.02 0.63
CA PHE A 5 9.65 9.53 -0.74
C PHE A 5 9.00 8.52 -1.70
N ILE A 6 8.28 9.02 -2.69
CA ILE A 6 7.70 8.18 -3.76
C ILE A 6 8.83 7.46 -4.50
N ARG A 7 8.76 6.13 -4.53
CA ARG A 7 9.71 5.31 -5.28
C ARG A 7 9.32 5.29 -6.75
N VAL A 8 10.30 5.41 -7.64
CA VAL A 8 10.05 5.44 -9.09
C VAL A 8 11.03 4.53 -9.81
N THR A 9 10.52 3.71 -10.73
CA THR A 9 11.33 2.89 -11.66
C THR A 9 10.89 3.13 -13.08
N ALA A 10 11.85 3.17 -14.00
CA ALA A 10 11.58 3.22 -15.42
C ALA A 10 11.63 1.82 -16.03
N ARG A 11 10.64 1.50 -16.86
CA ARG A 11 10.61 0.31 -17.70
C ARG A 11 10.65 0.74 -19.15
N VAL A 12 11.71 0.34 -19.84
CA VAL A 12 11.81 0.50 -21.30
C VAL A 12 11.06 -0.65 -21.95
N ARG A 13 10.16 -0.34 -22.90
CA ARG A 13 9.55 -1.37 -23.74
C ARG A 13 10.68 -2.12 -24.48
N PRO A 14 10.73 -3.46 -24.44
CA PRO A 14 11.72 -4.20 -25.18
C PRO A 14 11.65 -3.84 -26.67
N ALA A 15 12.78 -3.45 -27.26
CA ALA A 15 12.91 -3.43 -28.70
C ALA A 15 12.83 -4.87 -29.25
N ALA A 16 12.53 -5.03 -30.54
CA ALA A 16 12.58 -6.33 -31.19
C ALA A 16 13.98 -7.00 -31.09
N THR A 17 15.02 -6.22 -30.81
CA THR A 17 16.40 -6.66 -30.60
C THR A 17 16.73 -6.89 -29.12
N LYS A 18 17.51 -7.93 -28.83
CA LYS A 18 17.82 -8.57 -27.53
C LYS A 18 18.53 -7.68 -26.46
N GLU A 19 17.99 -6.52 -26.09
CA GLU A 19 18.47 -5.79 -24.91
C GLU A 19 17.87 -6.32 -23.60
N GLU A 20 18.56 -6.07 -22.48
CA GLU A 20 18.19 -6.50 -21.12
C GLU A 20 16.72 -6.24 -20.83
N ARG A 21 15.96 -7.33 -20.73
CA ARG A 21 14.53 -7.28 -20.40
C ARG A 21 14.41 -7.22 -18.88
N ILE A 22 14.10 -6.04 -18.33
CA ILE A 22 13.57 -5.99 -16.96
C ILE A 22 12.23 -6.74 -16.97
N VAL A 23 12.22 -7.91 -16.33
CA VAL A 23 11.05 -8.76 -16.20
C VAL A 23 10.10 -8.20 -15.14
N ASN A 24 8.80 -8.43 -15.31
CA ASN A 24 7.77 -7.98 -14.37
C ASN A 24 8.04 -8.46 -12.94
N GLU A 25 8.68 -9.63 -12.77
CA GLU A 25 9.08 -10.18 -11.49
C GLU A 25 10.10 -9.30 -10.75
N GLN A 26 11.14 -8.84 -11.44
CA GLN A 26 12.15 -7.97 -10.84
C GLN A 26 11.53 -6.65 -10.36
N ILE A 27 10.68 -6.03 -11.19
CA ILE A 27 9.95 -4.81 -10.81
C ILE A 27 9.05 -5.07 -9.59
N PHE A 28 8.42 -6.25 -9.54
CA PHE A 28 7.58 -6.62 -8.41
C PHE A 28 8.40 -6.72 -7.11
N GLU A 29 9.52 -7.43 -7.13
CA GLU A 29 10.37 -7.59 -5.94
C GLU A 29 10.97 -6.25 -5.47
N ASP A 30 11.45 -5.41 -6.39
CA ASP A 30 12.13 -4.16 -6.04
C ASP A 30 11.19 -3.06 -5.52
N LEU A 31 9.93 -3.05 -5.98
CA LEU A 31 8.97 -1.98 -5.68
C LEU A 31 7.74 -2.47 -4.93
N ALA A 32 7.01 -3.43 -5.51
CA ALA A 32 5.69 -3.79 -5.03
C ALA A 32 5.74 -4.64 -3.76
N SER A 33 6.71 -5.54 -3.62
CA SER A 33 6.83 -6.48 -2.50
C SER A 33 6.78 -5.78 -1.13
N ARG A 34 7.56 -4.71 -0.94
CA ARG A 34 7.55 -3.85 0.28
C ARG A 34 6.19 -3.18 0.53
N ILE A 35 5.49 -2.78 -0.53
CA ILE A 35 4.16 -2.17 -0.40
C ILE A 35 3.16 -3.24 0.05
N ILE A 36 3.22 -4.44 -0.51
CA ILE A 36 2.37 -5.57 -0.11
C ILE A 36 2.62 -5.95 1.35
N ASP A 37 3.87 -6.02 1.78
CA ASP A 37 4.24 -6.22 3.20
C ASP A 37 3.60 -5.16 4.09
N GLY A 38 3.73 -3.89 3.69
CA GLY A 38 3.10 -2.77 4.40
C GLY A 38 1.59 -2.94 4.52
N CYS A 39 0.90 -3.40 3.49
CA CYS A 39 -0.55 -3.58 3.53
C CYS A 39 -1.00 -4.64 4.55
N VAL A 40 -0.22 -5.72 4.73
CA VAL A 40 -0.49 -6.72 5.78
C VAL A 40 -0.30 -6.09 7.18
N ASP A 41 0.60 -5.13 7.31
CA ASP A 41 0.87 -4.41 8.57
C ASP A 41 -0.04 -3.18 8.79
N GLY A 42 -1.03 -2.95 7.93
CA GLY A 42 -1.97 -1.84 8.06
C GLY A 42 -1.55 -0.53 7.38
N TYR A 43 -0.50 -0.53 6.55
CA TYR A 43 -0.10 0.64 5.75
C TYR A 43 -0.82 0.68 4.40
N ASN A 44 -1.34 1.85 4.02
CA ASN A 44 -1.86 2.04 2.68
C ASN A 44 -0.75 1.90 1.63
N GLY A 45 -1.12 1.36 0.47
CA GLY A 45 -0.20 1.10 -0.62
C GLY A 45 -0.73 1.63 -1.94
N THR A 46 0.14 2.11 -2.82
CA THR A 46 -0.24 2.48 -4.18
C THR A 46 0.88 2.14 -5.15
N VAL A 47 0.56 1.43 -6.22
CA VAL A 47 1.43 1.21 -7.37
C VAL A 47 0.69 1.68 -8.61
N PHE A 48 1.27 2.60 -9.37
CA PHE A 48 0.67 3.01 -10.63
C PHE A 48 1.65 3.05 -11.80
N ALA A 49 1.19 2.58 -12.96
CA ALA A 49 1.92 2.63 -14.22
C ALA A 49 1.55 3.89 -15.02
N TYR A 50 2.56 4.61 -15.52
CA TYR A 50 2.40 5.87 -16.25
C TYR A 50 3.26 5.88 -17.51
N GLY A 51 2.78 6.51 -18.58
CA GLY A 51 3.49 6.65 -19.84
C GLY A 51 2.54 6.69 -21.04
N GLN A 52 3.10 6.88 -22.22
CA GLN A 52 2.29 6.98 -23.43
C GLN A 52 1.62 5.64 -23.82
N THR A 53 0.65 5.68 -24.70
CA THR A 53 0.08 4.49 -25.33
C THR A 53 1.15 3.71 -26.07
N GLY A 54 1.08 2.38 -25.95
CA GLY A 54 2.07 1.48 -26.53
C GLY A 54 3.39 1.35 -25.75
N SER A 55 3.64 2.12 -24.68
CA SER A 55 4.90 1.98 -23.91
C SER A 55 4.95 0.77 -22.96
N GLY A 56 3.83 0.07 -22.77
CA GLY A 56 3.77 -1.17 -21.98
C GLY A 56 3.19 -1.04 -20.56
N LYS A 57 2.38 -0.01 -20.28
CA LYS A 57 1.67 0.14 -18.99
C LYS A 57 0.81 -1.08 -18.64
N THR A 58 -0.11 -1.44 -19.53
CA THR A 58 -1.00 -2.61 -19.35
C THR A 58 -0.23 -3.92 -19.29
N HIS A 59 0.84 -4.08 -20.09
CA HIS A 59 1.74 -5.23 -19.98
C HIS A 59 2.45 -5.30 -18.61
N THR A 60 2.73 -4.16 -18.00
CA THR A 60 3.34 -4.07 -16.66
C THR A 60 2.34 -4.48 -15.59
N MET A 61 1.13 -3.92 -15.64
CA MET A 61 0.12 -4.15 -14.61
C MET A 61 -0.57 -5.51 -14.73
N PHE A 62 -0.96 -5.93 -15.93
CA PHE A 62 -1.74 -7.15 -16.17
C PHE A 62 -0.90 -8.28 -16.74
N GLY A 63 0.02 -7.96 -17.65
CA GLY A 63 0.76 -8.95 -18.44
C GLY A 63 0.31 -8.95 -19.91
N PRO A 64 0.80 -9.89 -20.72
CA PRO A 64 0.46 -9.96 -22.14
C PRO A 64 -1.01 -10.38 -22.36
N PRO A 65 -1.74 -9.73 -23.29
CA PRO A 65 -3.17 -9.95 -23.50
C PRO A 65 -3.52 -11.27 -24.21
N ASN A 66 -2.57 -11.85 -24.94
CA ASN A 66 -2.79 -12.93 -25.92
C ASN A 66 -2.36 -14.32 -25.43
N VAL A 67 -2.13 -14.50 -24.14
CA VAL A 67 -1.87 -15.84 -23.59
C VAL A 67 -3.15 -16.26 -22.88
N GLU A 68 -3.91 -17.19 -23.47
CA GLU A 68 -4.89 -17.96 -22.70
C GLU A 68 -4.14 -18.54 -21.50
N ASN A 69 -4.64 -18.32 -20.28
CA ASN A 69 -3.95 -18.64 -19.03
C ASN A 69 -2.71 -17.76 -18.69
N SER A 70 -2.60 -16.53 -19.22
CA SER A 70 -1.58 -15.53 -18.83
C SER A 70 -1.48 -15.31 -17.30
N LEU A 71 -2.59 -15.51 -16.58
CA LEU A 71 -2.67 -15.41 -15.12
C LEU A 71 -2.09 -16.63 -14.41
N LEU A 72 -2.07 -17.80 -15.07
CA LEU A 72 -1.50 -19.06 -14.59
C LEU A 72 -0.03 -19.21 -15.01
N ASP A 73 0.41 -18.59 -16.11
CA ASP A 73 1.84 -18.53 -16.46
C ASP A 73 2.58 -17.60 -15.49
N CYS A 74 3.24 -18.24 -14.51
CA CYS A 74 3.95 -17.57 -13.43
C CYS A 74 5.05 -16.60 -13.90
N GLN A 75 5.59 -16.77 -15.12
CA GLN A 75 6.68 -15.95 -15.65
C GLN A 75 6.17 -14.69 -16.36
N GLN A 76 5.03 -14.74 -17.03
CA GLN A 76 4.56 -13.65 -17.90
C GLN A 76 3.54 -12.70 -17.24
N ARG A 77 2.94 -13.12 -16.13
CA ARG A 77 1.97 -12.31 -15.37
C ARG A 77 2.52 -10.94 -14.92
N GLY A 78 1.65 -9.93 -14.96
CA GLY A 78 1.92 -8.55 -14.54
C GLY A 78 2.04 -8.37 -13.03
N LEU A 79 2.17 -7.12 -12.58
CA LEU A 79 2.27 -6.79 -11.17
C LEU A 79 0.98 -7.04 -10.39
N MET A 80 -0.19 -6.81 -10.99
CA MET A 80 -1.47 -6.94 -10.31
C MET A 80 -1.75 -8.38 -9.83
N PRO A 81 -1.68 -9.42 -10.68
CA PRO A 81 -1.83 -10.80 -10.22
C PRO A 81 -0.74 -11.22 -9.22
N ARG A 82 0.52 -10.79 -9.41
CA ARG A 82 1.62 -11.06 -8.46
C ARG A 82 1.37 -10.44 -7.09
N ALA A 83 0.90 -9.19 -7.06
CA ALA A 83 0.57 -8.46 -5.84
C ALA A 83 -0.54 -9.14 -5.04
N CYS A 84 -1.63 -9.53 -5.70
CA CYS A 84 -2.71 -10.25 -5.05
C CYS A 84 -2.24 -11.60 -4.50
N GLU A 85 -1.49 -12.39 -5.28
CA GLU A 85 -0.93 -13.66 -4.81
C GLU A 85 -0.04 -13.46 -3.58
N ALA A 86 0.90 -12.54 -3.64
CA ALA A 86 1.81 -12.26 -2.54
C ALA A 86 1.05 -11.80 -1.30
N LEU A 87 0.01 -10.97 -1.46
CA LEU A 87 -0.83 -10.49 -0.38
C LEU A 87 -1.56 -11.65 0.31
N PHE A 88 -2.30 -12.47 -0.46
CA PHE A 88 -3.01 -13.62 0.09
C PHE A 88 -2.06 -14.64 0.72
N LYS A 89 -0.91 -14.93 0.08
CA LYS A 89 0.11 -15.81 0.64
C LYS A 89 0.59 -15.32 2.01
N LYS A 90 0.90 -14.03 2.14
CA LYS A 90 1.38 -13.44 3.40
C LYS A 90 0.27 -13.43 4.47
N LEU A 91 -0.96 -13.08 4.11
CA LEU A 91 -2.11 -13.14 5.01
C LEU A 91 -2.35 -14.57 5.52
N CYS A 92 -2.39 -15.56 4.62
CA CYS A 92 -2.54 -16.98 4.97
C CYS A 92 -1.42 -17.50 5.87
N THR A 93 -0.17 -17.09 5.61
CA THR A 93 0.98 -17.49 6.44
C THR A 93 0.87 -16.97 7.87
N ARG A 94 0.20 -15.82 8.07
CA ARG A 94 -0.04 -15.23 9.39
C ARG A 94 -1.22 -15.84 10.15
N VAL A 95 -2.04 -16.71 9.55
CA VAL A 95 -3.20 -17.37 10.20
C VAL A 95 -2.75 -18.46 11.20
N ALA A 96 -1.77 -18.15 12.05
CA ALA A 96 -1.61 -18.83 13.33
C ALA A 96 -2.81 -18.48 14.24
N GLU A 97 -2.99 -19.22 15.34
CA GLU A 97 -4.23 -19.31 16.15
C GLU A 97 -4.88 -17.98 16.62
N ASN A 98 -4.24 -16.83 16.43
CA ASN A 98 -4.68 -15.52 16.92
C ASN A 98 -4.81 -14.42 15.84
N PHE A 99 -4.80 -14.76 14.55
CA PHE A 99 -4.89 -13.78 13.45
C PHE A 99 -6.05 -14.09 12.51
N THR A 100 -6.91 -13.11 12.26
CA THR A 100 -7.98 -13.20 11.25
C THR A 100 -7.90 -12.02 10.28
N TYR A 101 -8.45 -12.19 9.09
CA TYR A 101 -8.45 -11.13 8.08
C TYR A 101 -9.69 -11.16 7.19
N GLU A 102 -10.04 -10.00 6.64
CA GLU A 102 -11.04 -9.82 5.59
C GLU A 102 -10.42 -9.03 4.45
N VAL A 103 -10.58 -9.52 3.21
CA VAL A 103 -10.13 -8.82 2.01
C VAL A 103 -11.32 -8.47 1.14
N PHE A 104 -11.35 -7.21 0.74
CA PHE A 104 -12.39 -6.61 -0.06
C PHE A 104 -11.79 -6.04 -1.33
N CYS A 105 -12.27 -6.49 -2.49
CA CYS A 105 -11.75 -6.03 -3.78
C CYS A 105 -12.79 -5.23 -4.56
N ARG A 106 -12.31 -4.19 -5.25
CA ARG A 106 -13.07 -3.33 -6.15
C ARG A 106 -12.25 -3.12 -7.41
N PHE A 107 -12.86 -3.24 -8.58
CA PHE A 107 -12.17 -2.90 -9.83
C PHE A 107 -12.99 -1.87 -10.58
N VAL A 108 -12.42 -0.68 -10.76
CA VAL A 108 -13.13 0.43 -11.39
C VAL A 108 -12.38 0.95 -12.61
N GLU A 109 -13.13 1.32 -13.63
CA GLU A 109 -12.63 2.06 -14.77
C GLU A 109 -13.07 3.52 -14.66
N LEU A 110 -12.14 4.45 -14.78
CA LEU A 110 -12.42 5.88 -14.91
C LEU A 110 -12.28 6.28 -16.38
N TYR A 111 -13.40 6.59 -17.02
CA TYR A 111 -13.47 7.06 -18.40
C TYR A 111 -14.29 8.35 -18.47
N ASN A 112 -13.75 9.39 -19.10
CA ASN A 112 -14.42 10.68 -19.26
C ASN A 112 -14.95 11.25 -17.92
N GLU A 113 -14.11 11.22 -16.88
CA GLU A 113 -14.47 11.60 -15.51
C GLU A 113 -15.69 10.86 -14.94
N GLU A 114 -16.02 9.65 -15.41
CA GLU A 114 -17.08 8.79 -14.84
C GLU A 114 -16.52 7.42 -14.45
N PHE A 115 -16.96 6.91 -13.29
CA PHE A 115 -16.54 5.60 -12.80
C PHE A 115 -17.49 4.50 -13.28
N TYR A 116 -16.92 3.37 -13.67
CA TYR A 116 -17.63 2.17 -14.10
C TYR A 116 -17.11 0.98 -13.30
N ASP A 117 -18.02 0.13 -12.84
CA ASP A 117 -17.69 -1.08 -12.10
C ASP A 117 -17.29 -2.21 -13.05
N LEU A 118 -16.05 -2.69 -12.96
CA LEU A 118 -15.57 -3.81 -13.77
C LEU A 118 -15.84 -5.18 -13.13
N LEU A 119 -16.26 -5.27 -11.87
CA LEU A 119 -16.59 -6.57 -11.23
C LEU A 119 -18.09 -6.85 -11.20
N GLY A 120 -18.90 -5.80 -11.25
CA GLY A 120 -20.35 -5.88 -11.38
C GLY A 120 -20.79 -5.78 -12.85
N SER A 121 -21.73 -4.88 -13.11
CA SER A 121 -22.21 -4.59 -14.46
C SER A 121 -21.37 -3.45 -15.08
N PRO A 122 -20.55 -3.69 -16.11
CA PRO A 122 -19.65 -2.68 -16.70
C PRO A 122 -20.35 -1.45 -17.31
N GLN A 123 -21.67 -1.51 -17.47
CA GLN A 123 -22.51 -0.40 -17.95
C GLN A 123 -22.99 0.53 -16.82
N GLN A 124 -22.85 0.12 -15.56
CA GLN A 124 -23.35 0.89 -14.41
C GLN A 124 -22.38 2.00 -14.02
N LYS A 125 -22.86 3.25 -14.04
CA LYS A 125 -22.13 4.40 -13.52
C LYS A 125 -22.10 4.34 -11.99
N LEU A 126 -20.91 4.47 -11.42
CA LEU A 126 -20.69 4.56 -9.98
C LEU A 126 -20.54 6.02 -9.55
N SER A 127 -21.19 6.39 -8.44
CA SER A 127 -20.85 7.63 -7.75
C SER A 127 -19.68 7.37 -6.80
N ILE A 128 -18.81 8.36 -6.60
CA ILE A 128 -17.62 8.28 -5.73
C ILE A 128 -17.97 7.76 -4.32
N ARG A 129 -19.19 8.08 -3.83
CA ARG A 129 -19.69 7.68 -2.51
C ARG A 129 -20.33 6.29 -2.46
N ARG A 130 -20.64 5.68 -3.61
CA ARG A 130 -21.31 4.38 -3.74
C ARG A 130 -20.52 3.43 -4.65
N CYS A 131 -19.21 3.33 -4.44
CA CYS A 131 -18.46 2.17 -4.93
C CYS A 131 -18.79 0.98 -4.01
N SER A 132 -20.02 0.47 -4.09
CA SER A 132 -20.62 -0.43 -3.11
C SER A 132 -20.52 -1.91 -3.45
N VAL A 133 -19.95 -2.28 -4.60
CA VAL A 133 -19.76 -3.69 -4.96
C VAL A 133 -18.43 -4.13 -4.39
N THR A 134 -18.49 -4.53 -3.13
CA THR A 134 -17.35 -5.02 -2.37
C THR A 134 -17.41 -6.54 -2.36
N TRP A 135 -16.52 -7.19 -3.08
CA TRP A 135 -16.42 -8.65 -3.03
C TRP A 135 -15.55 -9.05 -1.84
N CYS A 136 -16.13 -9.77 -0.87
CA CYS A 136 -15.37 -10.40 0.20
C CYS A 136 -14.73 -11.67 -0.36
N ILE A 137 -13.41 -11.70 -0.38
CA ILE A 137 -12.66 -12.79 -0.99
C ILE A 137 -11.87 -13.52 0.10
N ARG A 138 -12.15 -14.81 0.25
CA ARG A 138 -11.38 -15.72 1.12
C ARG A 138 -10.36 -16.56 0.35
N THR A 139 -10.39 -16.55 -0.99
CA THR A 139 -9.49 -17.37 -1.84
C THR A 139 -9.04 -16.62 -3.11
N GLN A 140 -7.84 -16.95 -3.57
CA GLN A 140 -7.01 -16.17 -4.50
C GLN A 140 -7.53 -16.02 -5.95
N SER A 141 -8.52 -16.81 -6.40
CA SER A 141 -8.59 -17.19 -7.83
C SER A 141 -9.60 -16.47 -8.75
N PRO A 142 -10.88 -16.21 -8.42
CA PRO A 142 -11.81 -15.80 -9.48
C PRO A 142 -11.70 -14.32 -9.89
N ILE A 143 -11.35 -13.42 -8.97
CA ILE A 143 -11.67 -12.00 -9.19
C ILE A 143 -10.76 -11.28 -10.17
N LEU A 144 -9.50 -11.71 -10.25
CA LEU A 144 -8.55 -11.13 -11.20
C LEU A 144 -8.88 -11.56 -12.62
N GLU A 145 -9.28 -12.82 -12.81
CA GLU A 145 -9.76 -13.35 -14.09
C GLU A 145 -11.02 -12.60 -14.53
N ILE A 146 -12.03 -12.55 -13.65
CA ILE A 146 -13.28 -11.81 -13.89
C ILE A 146 -13.00 -10.34 -14.22
N GLY A 147 -12.11 -9.69 -13.47
CA GLY A 147 -11.74 -8.31 -13.70
C GLY A 147 -11.03 -8.07 -15.03
N CYS A 148 -10.07 -8.93 -15.39
CA CYS A 148 -9.35 -8.84 -16.65
C CYS A 148 -10.28 -9.03 -17.85
N ASP A 149 -11.18 -10.01 -17.77
CA ASP A 149 -12.15 -10.30 -18.81
C ASP A 149 -13.20 -9.18 -18.93
N ALA A 150 -13.64 -8.62 -17.80
CA ALA A 150 -14.52 -7.47 -17.79
C ALA A 150 -13.88 -6.23 -18.40
N ARG A 151 -12.58 -5.98 -18.15
CA ARG A 151 -11.82 -4.91 -18.82
C ARG A 151 -11.77 -5.13 -20.33
N ARG A 152 -11.40 -6.34 -20.78
CA ARG A 152 -11.36 -6.69 -22.22
C ARG A 152 -12.73 -6.51 -22.88
N THR A 153 -13.79 -6.88 -22.17
CA THR A 153 -15.17 -6.72 -22.64
C THR A 153 -15.58 -5.24 -22.71
N ALA A 154 -15.21 -4.43 -21.71
CA ALA A 154 -15.51 -3.00 -21.68
C ALA A 154 -14.85 -2.23 -22.84
N GLU A 155 -13.64 -2.61 -23.25
CA GLU A 155 -12.96 -2.04 -24.42
C GLU A 155 -13.78 -2.27 -25.70
N THR A 156 -14.26 -3.50 -25.92
CA THR A 156 -15.01 -3.88 -27.12
C THR A 156 -16.45 -3.33 -27.14
N ALA A 157 -17.15 -3.34 -26.00
CA ALA A 157 -18.59 -3.02 -25.93
C ALA A 157 -18.91 -1.52 -26.09
N MET A 158 -17.99 -0.63 -25.72
CA MET A 158 -18.25 0.82 -25.69
C MET A 158 -17.33 1.63 -26.61
N ASN A 159 -16.55 0.99 -27.49
CA ASN A 159 -15.45 1.62 -28.24
C ASN A 159 -14.50 2.42 -27.32
N ARG A 160 -14.33 1.96 -26.06
CA ARG A 160 -13.41 2.58 -25.12
C ARG A 160 -12.02 2.12 -25.47
N GLU A 161 -11.21 3.06 -25.92
CA GLU A 161 -9.80 2.81 -26.12
C GLU A 161 -9.11 2.78 -24.75
N SER A 162 -8.38 1.71 -24.43
CA SER A 162 -7.63 1.59 -23.16
C SER A 162 -6.54 2.65 -23.01
N SER A 163 -6.20 3.35 -24.08
CA SER A 163 -5.37 4.55 -24.07
C SER A 163 -6.07 5.77 -23.44
N ARG A 164 -7.39 5.73 -23.24
CA ARG A 164 -8.23 6.86 -22.81
C ARG A 164 -8.95 6.64 -21.49
N SER A 165 -8.90 5.44 -20.91
CA SER A 165 -9.45 5.13 -19.60
C SER A 165 -8.35 4.76 -18.60
N HIS A 166 -8.61 5.01 -17.31
CA HIS A 166 -7.75 4.53 -16.22
C HIS A 166 -8.40 3.33 -15.57
N SER A 167 -7.64 2.27 -15.32
CA SER A 167 -8.11 1.11 -14.56
C SER A 167 -7.52 1.14 -13.15
N ILE A 168 -8.36 1.07 -12.13
CA ILE A 168 -7.96 1.14 -10.73
C ILE A 168 -8.49 -0.09 -10.01
N PHE A 169 -7.60 -1.00 -9.63
CA PHE A 169 -7.92 -2.12 -8.77
C PHE A 169 -7.61 -1.75 -7.32
N ILE A 170 -8.61 -1.81 -6.46
CA ILE A 170 -8.54 -1.39 -5.06
C ILE A 170 -8.79 -2.61 -4.18
N VAL A 171 -7.86 -2.87 -3.27
CA VAL A 171 -7.95 -3.95 -2.30
C VAL A 171 -7.92 -3.36 -0.91
N ASP A 172 -9.02 -3.47 -0.18
CA ASP A 172 -9.05 -3.14 1.24
C ASP A 172 -8.79 -4.41 2.06
N VAL A 173 -7.82 -4.32 2.95
CA VAL A 173 -7.42 -5.40 3.84
C VAL A 173 -7.76 -4.98 5.25
N LYS A 174 -8.54 -5.80 5.95
CA LYS A 174 -8.78 -5.68 7.38
C LYS A 174 -8.13 -6.87 8.06
N THR A 175 -7.43 -6.63 9.15
CA THR A 175 -6.77 -7.67 9.94
C THR A 175 -7.15 -7.48 11.40
N GLU A 176 -7.34 -8.59 12.11
CA GLU A 176 -7.53 -8.62 13.55
C GLU A 176 -6.54 -9.60 14.16
N GLU A 177 -5.76 -9.14 15.12
CA GLU A 177 -4.74 -9.93 15.80
C GLU A 177 -4.94 -9.85 17.31
N LEU A 178 -5.06 -11.00 17.98
CA LEU A 178 -5.14 -11.09 19.43
C LEU A 178 -3.72 -11.16 20.02
N VAL A 179 -3.29 -10.07 20.66
CA VAL A 179 -1.99 -9.98 21.34
C VAL A 179 -2.23 -9.68 22.81
N ASN A 180 -1.76 -10.54 23.71
CA ASN A 180 -1.89 -10.37 25.16
C ASN A 180 -3.34 -10.04 25.60
N THR A 181 -4.32 -10.80 25.11
CA THR A 181 -5.78 -10.61 25.32
C THR A 181 -6.41 -9.37 24.67
N ILE A 182 -5.62 -8.55 23.97
CA ILE A 182 -6.07 -7.33 23.31
C ILE A 182 -6.21 -7.56 21.81
N VAL A 183 -7.39 -7.25 21.28
CA VAL A 183 -7.67 -7.35 19.84
C VAL A 183 -7.16 -6.09 19.13
N ASN A 184 -6.12 -6.24 18.33
CA ASN A 184 -5.58 -5.21 17.46
C ASN A 184 -6.21 -5.30 16.09
N LYS A 185 -6.91 -4.24 15.68
CA LYS A 185 -7.53 -4.14 14.37
C LYS A 185 -6.73 -3.18 13.50
N LYS A 186 -6.36 -3.63 12.30
CA LYS A 186 -5.66 -2.79 11.32
C LYS A 186 -6.36 -2.83 9.98
N CYS A 187 -6.32 -1.70 9.29
CA CYS A 187 -6.90 -1.52 7.96
C CYS A 187 -5.83 -1.00 6.99
N ALA A 188 -5.84 -1.46 5.75
CA ALA A 188 -5.02 -0.92 4.68
C ALA A 188 -5.80 -0.91 3.37
N THR A 189 -5.55 0.11 2.55
CA THR A 189 -6.02 0.13 1.17
C THR A 189 -4.83 0.06 0.22
N LEU A 190 -4.81 -0.96 -0.64
CA LEU A 190 -3.87 -1.13 -1.74
C LEU A 190 -4.53 -0.70 -3.05
N ASN A 191 -3.92 0.25 -3.75
CA ASN A 191 -4.35 0.71 -5.06
C ASN A 191 -3.36 0.26 -6.14
N LEU A 192 -3.82 -0.49 -7.13
CA LEU A 192 -3.04 -0.95 -8.29
C LEU A 192 -3.66 -0.33 -9.55
N VAL A 193 -2.94 0.63 -10.15
CA VAL A 193 -3.51 1.54 -11.15
C VAL A 193 -2.77 1.40 -12.49
N ASP A 194 -3.52 1.24 -13.57
CA ASP A 194 -3.07 1.37 -14.95
C ASP A 194 -3.65 2.67 -15.52
N LEU A 195 -2.81 3.69 -15.68
CA LEU A 195 -3.27 5.00 -16.17
C LEU A 195 -3.47 4.99 -17.68
N ALA A 196 -4.29 5.92 -18.17
CA ALA A 196 -4.43 6.24 -19.58
C ALA A 196 -3.11 6.70 -20.21
N GLY A 197 -3.06 6.78 -21.53
CA GLY A 197 -1.93 7.31 -22.30
C GLY A 197 -1.60 8.76 -21.92
N SER A 198 -0.33 9.03 -21.61
CA SER A 198 0.16 10.37 -21.28
C SER A 198 0.42 11.27 -22.49
N GLU A 199 0.37 10.71 -23.70
CA GLU A 199 0.58 11.45 -24.94
C GLU A 199 -0.48 12.53 -25.12
N ARG A 200 -0.07 13.65 -25.71
CA ARG A 200 -1.02 14.68 -26.07
C ARG A 200 -1.80 14.19 -27.29
N GLN A 201 -3.09 13.98 -27.13
CA GLN A 201 -3.99 13.82 -28.27
C GLN A 201 -3.85 15.07 -29.12
N THR A 202 -3.22 14.97 -30.29
CA THR A 202 -3.26 16.03 -31.29
C THR A 202 -4.72 16.31 -31.56
N GLN A 203 -5.17 17.54 -31.32
CA GLN A 203 -6.52 17.98 -31.62
C GLN A 203 -6.78 17.70 -33.10
N SER A 204 -7.38 16.55 -33.38
CA SER A 204 -7.97 16.28 -34.67
C SER A 204 -9.05 17.35 -34.84
N LYS A 205 -9.19 17.86 -36.07
CA LYS A 205 -10.12 18.93 -36.45
C LYS A 205 -11.60 18.48 -36.34
N VAL A 206 -11.99 17.96 -35.18
CA VAL A 206 -13.30 17.40 -34.89
C VAL A 206 -14.01 18.42 -34.00
N PHE A 207 -14.97 19.13 -34.57
CA PHE A 207 -15.87 20.02 -33.84
C PHE A 207 -17.02 19.20 -33.20
N GLY A 208 -17.56 19.67 -32.07
CA GLY A 208 -18.75 19.07 -31.42
C GLY A 208 -18.46 18.31 -30.11
N ASP A 209 -19.35 17.40 -29.71
CA ASP A 209 -19.25 16.68 -28.42
C ASP A 209 -17.98 15.81 -28.28
N ARG A 210 -17.44 15.32 -29.41
CA ARG A 210 -16.14 14.63 -29.47
C ARG A 210 -14.95 15.54 -29.10
N PHE A 211 -15.07 16.85 -29.29
CA PHE A 211 -14.06 17.82 -28.85
C PHE A 211 -14.08 18.00 -27.32
N LYS A 212 -15.29 18.10 -26.74
CA LYS A 212 -15.47 18.14 -25.27
C LYS A 212 -14.98 16.85 -24.63
N GLU A 213 -15.24 15.71 -25.27
CA GLU A 213 -14.72 14.40 -24.87
C GLU A 213 -13.17 14.37 -24.90
N ALA A 214 -12.54 14.85 -25.98
CA ALA A 214 -11.07 14.90 -26.08
C ALA A 214 -10.41 15.80 -25.01
N ILE A 215 -11.10 16.87 -24.58
CA ILE A 215 -10.66 17.73 -23.46
C ILE A 215 -10.83 17.00 -22.12
N SER A 216 -12.00 16.41 -21.87
CA SER A 216 -12.31 15.73 -20.60
C SER A 216 -11.51 14.44 -20.38
N ILE A 217 -11.17 13.69 -21.43
CA ILE A 217 -10.33 12.48 -21.32
C ILE A 217 -8.97 12.81 -20.69
N ASN A 218 -8.35 13.91 -21.12
CA ASN A 218 -7.04 14.33 -20.62
C ASN A 218 -7.10 15.18 -19.36
N LEU A 219 -8.29 15.52 -18.85
CA LEU A 219 -8.44 16.34 -17.64
C LEU A 219 -7.76 15.65 -16.46
N SER A 220 -8.07 14.38 -16.22
CA SER A 220 -7.49 13.55 -15.16
C SER A 220 -5.96 13.59 -15.14
N LEU A 221 -5.29 13.35 -16.27
CA LEU A 221 -3.82 13.38 -16.38
C LEU A 221 -3.23 14.79 -16.31
N THR A 222 -3.96 15.79 -16.83
CA THR A 222 -3.55 17.20 -16.73
C THR A 222 -3.54 17.66 -15.28
N VAL A 223 -4.60 17.34 -14.53
CA VAL A 223 -4.72 17.65 -13.10
C VAL A 223 -3.69 16.85 -12.30
N LEU A 224 -3.47 15.57 -12.60
CA LEU A 224 -2.41 14.76 -11.99
C LEU A 224 -1.03 15.42 -12.18
N GLY A 225 -0.75 15.90 -13.40
CA GLY A 225 0.49 16.62 -13.69
C GLY A 225 0.63 17.94 -12.93
N ARG A 226 -0.48 18.66 -12.68
CA ARG A 226 -0.49 19.87 -11.81
C ARG A 226 -0.20 19.51 -10.36
N VAL A 227 -0.90 18.51 -9.81
CA VAL A 227 -0.71 18.01 -8.43
C VAL A 227 0.75 17.65 -8.18
N ILE A 228 1.35 16.86 -9.08
CA ILE A 228 2.75 16.44 -8.93
C ILE A 228 3.71 17.62 -8.99
N ARG A 229 3.50 18.58 -9.89
CA ARG A 229 4.34 19.79 -9.96
C ARG A 229 4.26 20.60 -8.69
N THR A 230 3.06 20.88 -8.19
CA THR A 230 2.85 21.62 -6.94
C THR A 230 3.50 20.92 -5.75
N LEU A 231 3.36 19.59 -5.64
CA LEU A 231 3.97 18.79 -4.57
C LEU A 231 5.49 18.69 -4.67
N SER A 232 6.04 18.65 -5.89
CA SER A 232 7.48 18.48 -6.12
C SER A 232 8.30 19.77 -5.92
N ASP A 233 7.62 20.92 -5.90
CA ASP A 233 8.23 22.24 -5.79
C ASP A 233 8.17 22.71 -4.33
N MET A 234 9.32 22.69 -3.67
CA MET A 234 9.45 23.05 -2.25
C MET A 234 9.07 24.50 -1.98
N SER A 235 9.12 25.38 -2.99
CA SER A 235 8.69 26.78 -2.86
C SER A 235 7.17 26.95 -2.77
N ARG A 236 6.40 25.92 -3.15
CA ARG A 236 4.93 25.92 -3.21
C ARG A 236 4.28 25.07 -2.12
N ARG A 237 5.00 24.80 -1.02
CA ARG A 237 4.50 23.94 0.08
C ARG A 237 3.17 24.38 0.67
N ASP A 238 2.88 25.68 0.65
CA ASP A 238 1.63 26.25 1.18
C ASP A 238 0.56 26.47 0.08
N GLU A 239 0.85 26.15 -1.18
CA GLU A 239 -0.10 26.27 -2.28
C GLU A 239 -1.19 25.18 -2.17
N HIS A 240 -2.44 25.54 -2.46
CA HIS A 240 -3.53 24.58 -2.47
C HIS A 240 -3.32 23.50 -3.55
N ILE A 241 -3.31 22.24 -3.13
CA ILE A 241 -3.15 21.11 -4.07
C ILE A 241 -4.52 20.71 -4.64
N PRO A 242 -4.70 20.76 -5.98
CA PRO A 242 -6.01 20.64 -6.62
C PRO A 242 -6.48 19.18 -6.78
N TYR A 243 -6.48 18.38 -5.72
CA TYR A 243 -6.92 16.97 -5.81
C TYR A 243 -8.37 16.81 -6.26
N ARG A 244 -9.21 17.81 -6.00
CA ARG A 244 -10.65 17.79 -6.32
C ARG A 244 -10.95 18.14 -7.78
N ASP A 245 -9.98 18.65 -8.54
CA ASP A 245 -10.17 19.08 -9.93
C ASP A 245 -10.35 17.87 -10.88
N SER A 246 -10.02 16.64 -10.44
CA SER A 246 -10.36 15.41 -11.17
C SER A 246 -10.71 14.27 -10.22
N LYS A 247 -11.58 13.36 -10.67
CA LYS A 247 -11.95 12.16 -9.91
C LYS A 247 -10.74 11.24 -9.66
N LEU A 248 -9.80 11.18 -10.61
CA LEU A 248 -8.55 10.41 -10.48
C LEU A 248 -7.70 10.92 -9.31
N THR A 249 -7.38 12.21 -9.30
CA THR A 249 -6.54 12.81 -8.25
C THR A 249 -7.24 12.83 -6.90
N HIS A 250 -8.57 12.78 -6.87
CA HIS A 250 -9.32 12.66 -5.64
C HIS A 250 -9.15 11.28 -5.01
N ILE A 251 -9.18 10.20 -5.80
CA ILE A 251 -8.89 8.84 -5.32
C ILE A 251 -7.42 8.70 -4.91
N LEU A 252 -6.49 9.25 -5.70
CA LEU A 252 -5.05 9.14 -5.46
C LEU A 252 -4.51 10.20 -4.47
N ARG A 253 -5.40 10.91 -3.77
CA ARG A 253 -5.02 11.98 -2.83
C ARG A 253 -4.06 11.46 -1.77
N ASP A 254 -4.36 10.31 -1.17
CA ASP A 254 -3.52 9.74 -0.12
C ASP A 254 -2.21 9.18 -0.69
N SER A 255 -2.20 8.79 -1.97
CA SER A 255 -1.04 8.29 -2.69
C SER A 255 0.01 9.36 -2.99
N LEU A 256 -0.39 10.63 -3.10
CA LEU A 256 0.48 11.74 -3.52
C LEU A 256 0.54 12.78 -2.41
N GLY A 257 1.57 12.77 -1.58
CA GLY A 257 1.72 13.68 -0.44
C GLY A 257 0.87 13.33 0.80
N GLY A 258 0.22 12.17 0.81
CA GLY A 258 -0.69 11.72 1.88
C GLY A 258 -0.19 10.48 2.63
N ASN A 259 -1.14 9.74 3.23
CA ASN A 259 -0.86 8.51 3.98
C ASN A 259 -0.90 7.27 3.07
N SER A 260 0.18 7.03 2.34
CA SER A 260 0.34 5.82 1.51
C SER A 260 1.79 5.59 1.13
N ARG A 261 2.23 4.34 1.08
CA ARG A 261 3.48 3.95 0.42
C ARG A 261 3.24 3.90 -1.09
N THR A 262 3.87 4.80 -1.83
CA THR A 262 3.59 4.95 -3.27
C THR A 262 4.80 4.62 -4.13
N ALA A 263 4.55 3.78 -5.13
CA ALA A 263 5.46 3.43 -6.20
C ALA A 263 4.90 3.86 -7.56
N VAL A 264 5.76 4.42 -8.40
CA VAL A 264 5.43 4.79 -9.79
C VAL A 264 6.32 4.01 -10.74
N ILE A 265 5.69 3.35 -11.70
CA ILE A 265 6.41 2.69 -12.79
C ILE A 265 6.19 3.49 -14.05
N VAL A 266 7.25 4.09 -14.57
CA VAL A 266 7.18 4.86 -15.81
C VAL A 266 7.57 4.00 -17.00
N ASN A 267 6.65 3.83 -17.93
CA ASN A 267 6.81 3.05 -19.14
C ASN A 267 7.20 3.94 -20.31
N VAL A 268 8.36 3.70 -20.91
CA VAL A 268 8.90 4.50 -22.01
C VAL A 268 9.13 3.66 -23.27
N HIS A 269 9.11 4.31 -24.43
CA HIS A 269 9.32 3.67 -25.72
C HIS A 269 10.75 3.96 -26.23
N PRO A 270 11.52 2.95 -26.68
CA PRO A 270 12.92 3.16 -27.07
C PRO A 270 13.10 3.84 -28.43
N GLU A 271 12.10 3.73 -29.33
CA GLU A 271 12.21 4.29 -30.68
C GLU A 271 12.23 5.82 -30.71
N LYS A 272 13.04 6.37 -31.61
CA LYS A 272 13.25 7.83 -31.79
C LYS A 272 11.95 8.61 -32.05
N GLY A 273 10.96 7.99 -32.70
CA GLY A 273 9.65 8.62 -32.98
C GLY A 273 8.90 9.05 -31.71
N TYR A 274 9.23 8.45 -30.56
CA TYR A 274 8.59 8.67 -29.27
C TYR A 274 9.46 9.47 -28.29
N TYR A 275 10.50 10.14 -28.79
CA TYR A 275 11.44 10.90 -27.97
C TYR A 275 10.75 11.94 -27.07
N SER A 276 9.82 12.72 -27.63
CA SER A 276 9.11 13.79 -26.90
C SER A 276 8.27 13.25 -25.74
N ASP A 277 7.54 12.16 -25.98
CA ASP A 277 6.71 11.52 -24.96
C ASP A 277 7.55 10.81 -23.89
N THR A 278 8.65 10.17 -24.31
CA THR A 278 9.62 9.56 -23.39
C THR A 278 10.26 10.61 -22.49
N LEU A 279 10.71 11.74 -23.03
CA LEU A 279 11.26 12.84 -22.25
C LEU A 279 10.24 13.39 -21.24
N SER A 280 9.00 13.61 -21.69
CA SER A 280 7.91 14.09 -20.82
C SER A 280 7.63 13.11 -19.67
N THR A 281 7.64 11.81 -19.98
CA THR A 281 7.45 10.73 -19.01
C THR A 281 8.58 10.68 -17.98
N LEU A 282 9.83 10.87 -18.39
CA LEU A 282 10.98 10.90 -17.49
C LEU A 282 11.01 12.17 -16.63
N GLN A 283 10.59 13.32 -17.16
CA GLN A 283 10.41 14.54 -16.37
C GLN A 283 9.34 14.37 -15.29
N PHE A 284 8.22 13.73 -15.63
CA PHE A 284 7.20 13.33 -14.66
C PHE A 284 7.79 12.43 -13.57
N ALA A 285 8.56 11.40 -13.95
CA ALA A 285 9.25 10.50 -13.03
C ALA A 285 10.15 11.26 -12.03
N ALA A 286 10.95 12.21 -12.55
CA ALA A 286 11.85 13.02 -11.74
C ALA A 286 11.11 13.94 -10.76
N ALA A 287 9.93 14.45 -11.13
CA ALA A 287 9.09 15.23 -10.23
C ALA A 287 8.47 14.36 -9.13
N CYS A 288 7.95 13.17 -9.47
CA CYS A 288 7.39 12.22 -8.49
C CYS A 288 8.38 11.87 -7.39
N ARG A 289 9.65 11.60 -7.74
CA ARG A 289 10.70 11.24 -6.76
C ARG A 289 10.95 12.29 -5.67
N LYS A 290 10.54 13.54 -5.89
CA LYS A 290 10.71 14.64 -4.92
C LYS A 290 9.56 14.73 -3.92
N ILE A 291 8.47 14.02 -4.16
CA ILE A 291 7.27 14.06 -3.31
C ILE A 291 7.50 13.17 -2.09
N GLU A 292 7.22 13.73 -0.92
CA GLU A 292 7.30 13.06 0.38
C GLU A 292 5.89 12.73 0.88
N ASN A 293 5.65 11.44 1.15
CA ASN A 293 4.41 10.96 1.77
C ASN A 293 4.58 10.83 3.29
N ARG A 294 3.47 10.99 4.02
CA ARG A 294 3.41 10.87 5.49
C ARG A 294 2.73 9.57 5.87
N VAL A 295 3.52 8.51 5.96
CA VAL A 295 3.05 7.14 6.09
C VAL A 295 2.79 6.77 7.56
N ARG A 296 1.67 6.10 7.81
CA ARG A 296 1.25 5.59 9.13
C ARG A 296 0.38 4.34 8.95
N ALA A 297 0.55 3.35 9.81
CA ALA A 297 -0.37 2.23 9.91
C ALA A 297 -1.75 2.70 10.37
N ASN A 298 -2.81 2.28 9.70
CA ASN A 298 -4.18 2.55 10.12
C ASN A 298 -4.61 1.49 11.13
N GLU A 299 -4.42 1.82 12.39
CA GLU A 299 -4.90 1.03 13.52
C GLU A 299 -6.26 1.56 13.95
N ASP A 300 -7.26 0.68 14.00
CA ASP A 300 -8.56 1.02 14.57
C ASP A 300 -8.44 0.99 16.10
N LEU A 301 -7.94 2.11 16.63
CA LEU A 301 -7.86 2.39 18.05
C LEU A 301 -9.24 2.78 18.61
N ALA A 302 -10.22 1.90 18.42
CA ALA A 302 -11.53 2.06 19.03
C ALA A 302 -11.38 2.22 20.55
N GLY A 303 -12.32 2.93 21.19
CA GLY A 303 -12.29 3.18 22.63
C GLY A 303 -12.15 1.89 23.47
N GLY A 304 -12.69 0.77 22.98
CA GLY A 304 -12.55 -0.56 23.60
C GLY A 304 -11.10 -1.04 23.67
N THR A 305 -10.35 -0.97 22.57
CA THR A 305 -8.93 -1.38 22.53
C THR A 305 -8.06 -0.47 23.40
N ILE A 306 -8.33 0.84 23.39
CA ILE A 306 -7.64 1.80 24.28
C ILE A 306 -7.93 1.48 25.76
N MET A 307 -9.17 1.16 26.10
CA MET A 307 -9.54 0.77 27.48
C MET A 307 -8.88 -0.54 27.90
N ALA A 308 -8.83 -1.54 27.00
CA ALA A 308 -8.13 -2.79 27.27
C ALA A 308 -6.63 -2.56 27.52
N TYR A 309 -5.96 -1.75 26.68
CA TYR A 309 -4.56 -1.37 26.89
C TYR A 309 -4.35 -0.63 28.23
N LYS A 310 -5.25 0.28 28.60
CA LYS A 310 -5.17 0.99 29.88
C LYS A 310 -5.36 0.06 31.08
N ALA A 311 -6.28 -0.89 30.99
CA ALA A 311 -6.52 -1.89 32.03
C ALA A 311 -5.29 -2.79 32.22
N GLU A 312 -4.69 -3.24 31.11
CA GLU A 312 -3.48 -4.06 31.15
C GLU A 312 -2.28 -3.30 31.72
N ILE A 313 -2.09 -2.04 31.32
CA ILE A 313 -1.04 -1.18 31.91
C ILE A 313 -1.26 -1.00 33.42
N ALA A 314 -2.51 -0.87 33.88
CA ALA A 314 -2.81 -0.74 35.30
C ALA A 314 -2.51 -2.05 36.06
N HIS A 315 -2.85 -3.19 35.48
CA HIS A 315 -2.58 -4.51 36.05
C HIS A 315 -1.07 -4.79 36.16
N LEU A 316 -0.32 -4.60 35.06
CA LEU A 316 1.13 -4.82 35.04
C LEU A 316 1.89 -3.89 36.02
N ARG A 317 1.40 -2.65 36.20
CA ARG A 317 1.96 -1.73 37.21
C ARG A 317 1.72 -2.22 38.64
N GLU A 318 0.60 -2.88 38.90
CA GLU A 318 0.32 -3.46 40.20
C GLU A 318 1.17 -4.70 40.48
N GLU A 319 1.32 -5.59 39.50
CA GLU A 319 2.21 -6.74 39.63
C GLU A 319 3.65 -6.31 39.90
N LEU A 320 4.16 -5.32 39.15
CA LEU A 320 5.49 -4.74 39.38
C LEU A 320 5.65 -4.22 40.81
N ARG A 321 4.67 -3.47 41.33
CA ARG A 321 4.68 -3.00 42.73
C ARG A 321 4.76 -4.16 43.72
N SER A 322 3.96 -5.21 43.51
CA SER A 322 3.94 -6.37 44.40
C SER A 322 5.28 -7.13 44.39
N ILE A 323 5.94 -7.22 43.23
CA ILE A 323 7.26 -7.85 43.09
C ILE A 323 8.32 -6.98 43.75
N GLU A 324 8.28 -5.66 43.57
CA GLU A 324 9.19 -4.73 44.22
C GLU A 324 9.09 -4.81 45.75
N GLU A 325 7.87 -4.87 46.30
CA GLU A 325 7.64 -5.04 47.74
C GLU A 325 8.14 -6.38 48.27
N LYS A 326 7.88 -7.48 47.55
CA LYS A 326 8.41 -8.81 47.92
C LYS A 326 9.93 -8.87 47.85
N THR A 327 10.53 -8.27 46.82
CA THR A 327 11.99 -8.21 46.65
C THR A 327 12.61 -7.37 47.77
N ARG A 328 12.03 -6.20 48.08
CA ARG A 328 12.49 -5.33 49.17
C ARG A 328 12.37 -6.03 50.53
N SER A 329 11.28 -6.75 50.77
CA SER A 329 11.08 -7.54 51.99
C SER A 329 12.05 -8.71 52.09
N GLY A 330 12.30 -9.42 50.98
CA GLY A 330 13.27 -10.52 50.92
C GLY A 330 14.71 -10.06 51.15
N VAL A 331 15.10 -8.92 50.59
CA VAL A 331 16.40 -8.29 50.84
C VAL A 331 16.52 -7.87 52.31
N LEU A 332 15.45 -7.29 52.89
CA LEU A 332 15.44 -6.91 54.31
C LEU A 332 15.61 -8.14 55.22
N ILE A 333 14.89 -9.23 54.93
CA ILE A 333 14.98 -10.48 55.68
C ILE A 333 16.40 -11.06 55.56
N SER A 334 16.95 -11.15 54.35
CA SER A 334 18.33 -11.61 54.13
C SER A 334 19.36 -10.77 54.89
N PHE A 335 19.17 -9.45 54.94
CA PHE A 335 20.06 -8.54 55.66
C PHE A 335 19.96 -8.73 57.18
N VAL A 336 18.75 -8.93 57.71
CA VAL A 336 18.53 -9.20 59.14
C VAL A 336 19.14 -10.55 59.53
N TYR A 337 18.95 -11.61 58.74
CA TYR A 337 19.53 -12.92 59.01
C TYR A 337 21.06 -12.89 59.01
N SER A 338 21.71 -12.22 58.03
CA SER A 338 23.17 -12.06 58.02
C SER A 338 23.68 -11.32 59.26
N ASN A 339 23.01 -10.25 59.69
CA ASN A 339 23.41 -9.52 60.90
C ASN A 339 23.18 -10.35 62.17
N TYR A 340 22.12 -11.16 62.23
CA TYR A 340 21.86 -12.03 63.37
C TYR A 340 22.92 -13.13 63.50
N GLU A 341 23.32 -13.77 62.41
CA GLU A 341 24.42 -14.74 62.41
C GLU A 341 25.75 -14.13 62.84
N LEU A 342 26.09 -12.94 62.32
CA LEU A 342 27.28 -12.19 62.75
C LEU A 342 27.26 -11.87 64.27
N THR A 343 26.08 -11.57 64.81
CA THR A 343 25.93 -11.25 66.23
C THR A 343 26.03 -12.49 67.11
N LEU A 344 25.46 -13.61 66.65
CA LEU A 344 25.58 -14.91 67.32
C LEU A 344 27.04 -15.37 67.32
N TYR A 345 27.72 -15.33 66.18
CA TYR A 345 29.14 -15.67 66.05
C TYR A 345 30.01 -14.87 67.04
N ASN A 346 29.84 -13.55 67.08
CA ASN A 346 30.58 -12.68 68.01
C ASN A 346 30.27 -12.94 69.50
N ARG A 347 29.10 -13.49 69.84
CA ARG A 347 28.78 -13.90 71.22
C ARG A 347 29.46 -15.20 71.60
N THR A 348 29.45 -16.20 70.73
CA THR A 348 30.14 -17.48 70.97
C THR A 348 31.64 -17.28 71.12
N SER A 349 32.24 -16.43 70.28
CA SER A 349 33.66 -16.08 70.39
C SER A 349 34.03 -15.32 71.67
N ARG A 350 33.07 -14.67 72.34
CA ARG A 350 33.29 -13.98 73.63
C ARG A 350 33.21 -14.95 74.82
N THR A 351 32.27 -15.89 74.80
CA THR A 351 32.14 -16.92 75.84
C THR A 351 33.27 -17.93 75.85
N GLU A 352 33.96 -18.15 74.72
CA GLU A 352 35.18 -18.98 74.68
C GLU A 352 36.42 -18.27 75.20
N VAL A 353 36.41 -16.93 75.32
CA VAL A 353 37.53 -16.16 75.87
C VAL A 353 37.43 -16.01 77.39
N GLU A 354 36.21 -16.02 77.95
CA GLU A 354 35.99 -15.95 79.41
C GLU A 354 36.12 -17.31 80.13
N SER A 355 36.11 -18.44 79.42
CA SER A 355 36.25 -19.78 80.01
C SER A 355 37.68 -20.32 80.06
N VAL A 356 38.68 -19.51 79.69
CA VAL A 356 40.11 -19.87 79.68
C VAL A 356 40.90 -19.09 80.75
N SER A 357 40.23 -18.39 81.67
CA SER A 357 40.86 -17.50 82.66
C SER A 357 40.66 -17.90 84.14
N ASP A 358 40.38 -19.17 84.44
CA ASP A 358 40.44 -19.72 85.81
C ASP A 358 41.61 -20.71 85.99
#